data_AF-A0A1J7BXE0-F1
#
_entry.id   AF-A0A1J7BXE0-F1
#
_cell.length_a   1.000
_cell.length_b   1.000
_cell.length_c   1.000
_cell.angle_alpha   90.00
_cell.angle_beta   90.00
_cell.angle_gamma   90.00
#
_symmetry.space_group_name_H-M   'P 1'
#
loop_
_entity.id
_entity.type
_entity.pdbx_description
1 polymer ?
#
loop_
_entity_poly.entity_id
_entity_poly.type
_entity_poly.pdbx_seq_one_letter_code
_entity_poly.pdbx_strand_id
1 'polypeptide(L)'
;METLQEILKENATVKTIGTPAEYDVYAEYMSNIIKQLPNPGKLKLLTNTSSAQASFYFLDDATSAVNATLYNNLLNQRIEGEGTVNGIDQVGLTQDAFTNSYLSVFTKLRYQLSPNDKATQQRVNADVASTVRALIPVWNAWFEAIEPKDVKKLNPTNTDIALIQMTNTLNTVWLNPAFKEILEKDSAYPYTHLNDFNTIYSKIPVSVSKQMRDYMIDVFNKSGAAGAITADIANATQTLAGIIDNIQKPTTGDDGNGGMSITGSDKAIPGLVFEPARPNAIVDQLRTNPPSSVFKISKRVTKSTETTLNVQASVSGGISIPILSFFSVGVSGGAKTSIFERDYSGSNFNVEVVVNNATVSPLMSSSPMLYNISTRQGWMSTSPVKDAIKNGYPAPTGITGYVFNSNPNFDFKEGKDFGYINSLIFSQFLEIGISFDKCDSKQVRKYFEEHTDMGVYFLGIRLGGASQSASYSYSFSEETATSIKVTVKPEAPGYVPGTDNITQSLSQLVAVGAVYPFA
;
A
#
# COMPACT_ATOMS: atom_id res chain seq x y z
N MET A 1 8.45 15.40 -23.52
CA MET A 1 7.63 15.19 -22.31
C MET A 1 6.77 13.99 -22.59
N GLU A 2 7.29 12.80 -22.29
CA GLU A 2 6.50 11.57 -22.33
C GLU A 2 5.39 11.68 -21.29
N THR A 3 4.16 11.40 -21.69
CA THR A 3 3.02 11.44 -20.77
C THR A 3 3.12 10.25 -19.81
N LEU A 4 2.68 10.42 -18.56
CA LEU A 4 2.65 9.35 -17.55
C LEU A 4 1.92 8.08 -18.07
N GLN A 5 1.04 8.23 -19.07
CA GLN A 5 0.35 7.15 -19.78
C GLN A 5 1.24 6.34 -20.75
N GLU A 6 2.32 6.91 -21.30
CA GLU A 6 3.26 6.18 -22.16
C GLU A 6 4.23 5.32 -21.35
N ILE A 7 4.67 5.79 -20.17
CA ILE A 7 5.51 5.02 -19.23
C ILE A 7 4.74 3.82 -18.63
N LEU A 8 3.41 3.91 -18.52
CA LEU A 8 2.57 2.83 -17.97
C LEU A 8 2.18 1.76 -19.00
N LYS A 9 2.30 2.03 -20.30
CA LYS A 9 1.96 1.05 -21.34
C LYS A 9 3.02 -0.03 -21.56
N GLU A 10 4.28 0.21 -21.17
CA GLU A 10 5.38 -0.74 -21.40
C GLU A 10 5.63 -1.76 -20.27
N ASN A 11 5.03 -1.62 -19.08
CA ASN A 11 5.35 -2.47 -17.93
C ASN A 11 4.24 -3.44 -17.46
N ALA A 12 3.11 -3.55 -18.18
CA ALA A 12 2.04 -4.47 -17.82
C ALA A 12 2.11 -5.75 -18.65
N THR A 13 2.83 -6.77 -18.17
CA THR A 13 2.48 -8.15 -18.53
C THR A 13 2.38 -9.03 -17.29
N VAL A 14 1.29 -8.82 -16.56
CA VAL A 14 0.68 -9.89 -15.78
C VAL A 14 0.10 -10.87 -16.82
N LYS A 15 0.79 -11.99 -17.10
CA LYS A 15 0.17 -13.03 -17.93
C LYS A 15 -0.96 -13.65 -17.09
N THR A 16 -1.98 -14.21 -17.71
CA THR A 16 -3.07 -14.88 -16.99
C THR A 16 -2.67 -16.31 -16.62
N ILE A 17 -3.25 -16.85 -15.54
CA ILE A 17 -3.18 -18.30 -15.27
C ILE A 17 -4.07 -18.99 -16.30
N GLY A 18 -3.45 -19.66 -17.27
CA GLY A 18 -4.07 -20.72 -18.04
C GLY A 18 -5.41 -20.39 -18.73
N THR A 19 -6.11 -21.45 -19.11
CA THR A 19 -7.54 -21.38 -19.46
C THR A 19 -8.40 -21.38 -18.19
N PRO A 20 -9.69 -20.98 -18.25
CA PRO A 20 -10.57 -20.97 -17.06
C PRO A 20 -10.57 -22.28 -16.25
N ALA A 21 -10.52 -23.43 -16.92
CA ALA A 21 -10.50 -24.73 -16.24
C ALA A 21 -9.21 -24.98 -15.43
N GLU A 22 -8.05 -24.55 -15.94
CA GLU A 22 -6.77 -24.63 -15.23
C GLU A 22 -6.77 -23.73 -14.01
N TYR A 23 -7.32 -22.52 -14.17
CA TYR A 23 -7.50 -21.57 -13.09
C TYR A 23 -8.41 -22.11 -12.00
N ASP A 24 -9.57 -22.70 -12.34
CA ASP A 24 -10.51 -23.23 -11.35
C ASP A 24 -9.87 -24.34 -10.50
N VAL A 25 -9.12 -25.24 -11.13
CA VAL A 25 -8.39 -26.30 -10.42
C VAL A 25 -7.30 -25.69 -9.55
N TYR A 26 -6.52 -24.74 -10.05
CA TYR A 26 -5.48 -24.05 -9.27
C TYR A 26 -6.08 -23.33 -8.06
N ALA A 27 -7.16 -22.57 -8.28
CA ALA A 27 -7.87 -21.85 -7.24
C ALA A 27 -8.42 -22.81 -6.18
N GLU A 28 -8.87 -24.01 -6.57
CA GLU A 28 -9.30 -25.04 -5.62
C GLU A 28 -8.14 -25.60 -4.78
N TYR A 29 -7.00 -25.92 -5.41
CA TYR A 29 -5.79 -26.34 -4.69
C TYR A 29 -5.37 -25.26 -3.67
N MET A 30 -5.19 -24.03 -4.14
CA MET A 30 -4.68 -22.94 -3.31
C MET A 30 -5.67 -22.49 -2.24
N SER A 31 -6.97 -22.43 -2.53
CA SER A 31 -7.98 -22.08 -1.50
C SER A 31 -7.97 -23.08 -0.33
N ASN A 32 -7.80 -24.37 -0.61
CA ASN A 32 -7.72 -25.39 0.43
C ASN A 32 -6.39 -25.35 1.20
N ILE A 33 -5.29 -24.92 0.56
CA ILE A 33 -4.04 -24.61 1.27
C ILE A 33 -4.23 -23.39 2.16
N ILE A 34 -4.84 -22.31 1.66
CA ILE A 34 -5.05 -21.06 2.42
C ILE A 34 -5.84 -21.32 3.69
N LYS A 35 -6.88 -22.16 3.64
CA LYS A 35 -7.66 -22.56 4.83
C LYS A 35 -6.83 -23.23 5.93
N GLN A 36 -5.70 -23.83 5.58
CA GLN A 36 -4.79 -24.48 6.55
C GLN A 36 -3.80 -23.47 7.17
N LEU A 37 -3.64 -22.28 6.57
CA LEU A 37 -2.78 -21.22 7.10
C LEU A 37 -3.41 -20.56 8.33
N PRO A 38 -2.60 -20.00 9.26
CA PRO A 38 -3.11 -19.20 10.35
C PRO A 38 -3.88 -17.96 9.88
N ASN A 39 -4.97 -17.63 10.58
CA ASN A 39 -5.83 -16.47 10.27
C ASN A 39 -6.34 -16.41 8.82
N PRO A 40 -6.91 -17.50 8.27
CA PRO A 40 -7.22 -17.60 6.85
C PRO A 40 -8.24 -16.57 6.36
N GLY A 41 -9.11 -16.05 7.24
CA GLY A 41 -10.09 -15.00 6.91
C GLY A 41 -9.49 -13.64 6.53
N LYS A 42 -8.20 -13.40 6.84
CA LYS A 42 -7.47 -12.19 6.42
C LYS A 42 -6.72 -12.38 5.10
N LEU A 43 -6.71 -13.60 4.57
CA LEU A 43 -5.94 -13.97 3.39
C LEU A 43 -6.87 -14.12 2.20
N LYS A 44 -6.40 -13.64 1.06
CA LYS A 44 -7.11 -13.64 -0.21
C LYS A 44 -6.30 -14.44 -1.22
N LEU A 45 -7.00 -15.12 -2.12
CA LEU A 45 -6.38 -15.68 -3.31
C LEU A 45 -6.20 -14.55 -4.32
N LEU A 46 -4.96 -14.32 -4.75
CA LEU A 46 -4.67 -13.38 -5.83
C LEU A 46 -4.98 -14.06 -7.17
N THR A 47 -5.91 -13.48 -7.91
CA THR A 47 -6.37 -14.01 -9.19
C THR A 47 -5.60 -13.39 -10.35
N ASN A 48 -5.74 -13.98 -11.54
CA ASN A 48 -5.22 -13.43 -12.79
C ASN A 48 -3.70 -13.20 -12.86
N THR A 49 -2.91 -13.69 -11.89
CA THR A 49 -1.44 -13.59 -11.91
C THR A 49 -0.78 -14.88 -12.39
N SER A 50 -0.20 -14.88 -13.60
CA SER A 50 0.39 -16.05 -14.27
C SER A 50 1.51 -16.74 -13.54
N SER A 51 2.25 -16.01 -12.71
CA SER A 51 3.52 -16.54 -12.24
C SER A 51 3.33 -17.47 -11.07
N ALA A 52 2.24 -17.36 -10.30
CA ALA A 52 2.15 -17.93 -8.94
C ALA A 52 3.41 -17.64 -8.09
N GLN A 53 4.28 -16.74 -8.55
CA GLN A 53 5.64 -16.57 -8.12
C GLN A 53 5.94 -15.10 -8.07
N ALA A 54 6.61 -14.70 -7.01
CA ALA A 54 6.99 -13.32 -6.76
C ALA A 54 8.36 -13.28 -6.10
N SER A 55 9.06 -12.15 -6.26
CA SER A 55 10.30 -11.91 -5.55
C SER A 55 10.01 -11.75 -4.07
N PHE A 56 10.67 -12.56 -3.24
CA PHE A 56 10.68 -12.40 -1.79
C PHE A 56 11.73 -11.37 -1.34
N TYR A 57 12.64 -10.98 -2.23
CA TYR A 57 13.54 -9.85 -2.02
C TYR A 57 12.80 -8.55 -2.35
N PHE A 58 12.29 -7.88 -1.32
CA PHE A 58 11.51 -6.64 -1.45
C PHE A 58 12.34 -5.37 -1.29
N LEU A 59 13.49 -5.44 -0.61
CA LEU A 59 14.41 -4.33 -0.41
C LEU A 59 15.84 -4.75 -0.65
N ASP A 60 16.63 -3.83 -1.19
CA ASP A 60 18.05 -4.03 -1.37
C ASP A 60 18.85 -3.81 -0.08
N ASP A 61 19.70 -4.76 0.31
CA ASP A 61 20.44 -4.66 1.59
C ASP A 61 21.47 -3.52 1.58
N ALA A 62 22.09 -3.24 0.43
CA ALA A 62 23.14 -2.22 0.30
C ALA A 62 22.57 -0.81 0.08
N THR A 63 21.55 -0.69 -0.77
CA THR A 63 21.00 0.60 -1.22
C THR A 63 19.66 0.93 -0.60
N SER A 64 19.00 -0.03 0.07
CA SER A 64 17.61 0.09 0.56
C SER A 64 16.60 0.43 -0.55
N ALA A 65 16.95 0.18 -1.82
CA ALA A 65 16.06 0.36 -2.95
C ALA A 65 14.99 -0.76 -2.99
N VAL A 66 13.75 -0.40 -3.30
CA VAL A 66 12.65 -1.36 -3.44
C VAL A 66 12.82 -2.17 -4.72
N ASN A 67 12.55 -3.48 -4.67
CA ASN A 67 12.59 -4.33 -5.86
C ASN A 67 11.52 -3.86 -6.88
N ALA A 68 11.99 -3.48 -8.07
CA ALA A 68 11.13 -2.86 -9.08
C ALA A 68 10.06 -3.80 -9.62
N THR A 69 10.39 -5.06 -9.84
CA THR A 69 9.46 -6.06 -10.35
C THR A 69 8.35 -6.32 -9.33
N LEU A 70 8.70 -6.47 -8.05
CA LEU A 70 7.70 -6.65 -6.99
C LEU A 70 6.81 -5.41 -6.85
N TYR A 71 7.40 -4.23 -6.86
CA TYR A 71 6.65 -2.98 -6.73
C TYR A 71 5.68 -2.78 -7.90
N ASN A 72 6.17 -2.85 -9.13
CA ASN A 72 5.38 -2.58 -10.33
C ASN A 72 4.29 -3.64 -10.56
N ASN A 73 4.55 -4.91 -10.23
CA ASN A 73 3.61 -6.00 -10.55
C ASN A 73 2.64 -6.32 -9.41
N LEU A 74 2.93 -5.91 -8.16
CA LEU A 74 2.11 -6.28 -7.01
C LEU A 74 1.85 -5.10 -6.07
N LEU A 75 2.89 -4.46 -5.52
CA LEU A 75 2.69 -3.51 -4.40
C LEU A 75 2.05 -2.19 -4.82
N ASN A 76 2.31 -1.73 -6.05
CA ASN A 76 1.74 -0.50 -6.59
C ASN A 76 0.46 -0.74 -7.39
N GLN A 77 -0.04 -1.98 -7.49
CA GLN A 77 -1.26 -2.26 -8.25
C GLN A 77 -2.50 -1.98 -7.41
N ARG A 78 -3.47 -1.27 -7.99
CA ARG A 78 -4.80 -1.17 -7.40
C ARG A 78 -5.50 -2.51 -7.54
N ILE A 79 -6.23 -2.93 -6.51
CA ILE A 79 -6.97 -4.19 -6.51
C ILE A 79 -8.48 -3.97 -6.45
N GLU A 80 -9.21 -4.98 -6.92
CA GLU A 80 -10.67 -5.13 -6.83
C GLU A 80 -11.00 -6.53 -6.29
N GLY A 81 -12.08 -6.68 -5.52
CA GLY A 81 -12.55 -7.98 -5.07
C GLY A 81 -13.29 -8.73 -6.18
N GLU A 82 -12.98 -10.01 -6.36
CA GLU A 82 -13.55 -10.86 -7.43
C GLU A 82 -14.54 -11.92 -6.89
N GLY A 83 -15.01 -11.74 -5.66
CA GLY A 83 -15.93 -12.66 -5.00
C GLY A 83 -15.21 -13.73 -4.19
N THR A 84 -15.83 -14.91 -4.06
CA THR A 84 -15.35 -15.98 -3.17
C THR A 84 -15.36 -17.31 -3.91
N VAL A 85 -14.28 -18.07 -3.82
CA VAL A 85 -14.16 -19.43 -4.37
C VAL A 85 -13.75 -20.38 -3.28
N ASN A 86 -14.46 -21.49 -3.16
CA ASN A 86 -14.24 -22.48 -2.10
C ASN A 86 -14.19 -21.86 -0.70
N GLY A 87 -14.92 -20.77 -0.43
CA GLY A 87 -14.92 -20.09 0.88
C GLY A 87 -13.68 -19.23 1.17
N ILE A 88 -12.83 -18.96 0.18
CA ILE A 88 -11.75 -17.99 0.25
C ILE A 88 -12.06 -16.84 -0.70
N ASP A 89 -11.93 -15.61 -0.20
CA ASP A 89 -12.16 -14.42 -1.00
C ASP A 89 -11.03 -14.21 -2.01
N GLN A 90 -11.40 -13.68 -3.17
CA GLN A 90 -10.53 -13.45 -4.31
C GLN A 90 -10.33 -11.95 -4.53
N VAL A 91 -9.11 -11.59 -4.90
CA VAL A 91 -8.77 -10.23 -5.33
C VAL A 91 -8.01 -10.27 -6.65
N GLY A 92 -8.39 -9.38 -7.57
CA GLY A 92 -7.74 -9.19 -8.85
C GLY A 92 -6.89 -7.92 -8.86
N LEU A 93 -5.80 -7.95 -9.61
CA LEU A 93 -5.04 -6.74 -9.93
C LEU A 93 -5.73 -6.00 -11.06
N THR A 94 -5.93 -4.69 -10.90
CA THR A 94 -6.36 -3.82 -11.99
C THR A 94 -5.16 -3.40 -12.83
N GLN A 95 -5.38 -2.75 -13.99
CA GLN A 95 -4.27 -2.20 -14.80
C GLN A 95 -3.73 -0.87 -14.25
N ASP A 96 -4.45 -0.26 -13.30
CA ASP A 96 -4.10 1.05 -12.76
C ASP A 96 -3.20 0.93 -11.54
N ALA A 97 -2.17 1.79 -11.49
CA ALA A 97 -1.37 1.93 -10.29
C ALA A 97 -2.21 2.56 -9.15
N PHE A 98 -2.13 1.98 -7.96
CA PHE A 98 -2.76 2.48 -6.75
C PHE A 98 -2.37 3.93 -6.44
N THR A 99 -1.08 4.28 -6.57
CA THR A 99 -0.59 5.66 -6.38
C THR A 99 -1.25 6.67 -7.33
N ASN A 100 -1.49 6.29 -8.58
CA ASN A 100 -2.17 7.15 -9.56
C ASN A 100 -3.67 7.31 -9.25
N SER A 101 -4.34 6.22 -8.90
CA SER A 101 -5.75 6.26 -8.48
C SER A 101 -5.92 7.07 -7.19
N TYR A 102 -5.00 6.93 -6.24
CA TYR A 102 -4.96 7.70 -5.01
C TYR A 102 -4.73 9.20 -5.27
N LEU A 103 -3.81 9.56 -6.16
CA LEU A 103 -3.61 10.94 -6.61
C LEU A 103 -4.88 11.51 -7.26
N SER A 104 -5.58 10.72 -8.08
CA SER A 104 -6.86 11.10 -8.70
C SER A 104 -7.93 11.39 -7.64
N VAL A 105 -7.99 10.61 -6.56
CA VAL A 105 -8.90 10.90 -5.43
C VAL A 105 -8.53 12.21 -4.74
N PHE A 106 -7.24 12.41 -4.41
CA PHE A 106 -6.78 13.58 -3.66
C PHE A 106 -6.91 14.90 -4.44
N THR A 107 -6.72 14.87 -5.76
CA THR A 107 -6.92 16.06 -6.62
C THR A 107 -8.38 16.47 -6.74
N LYS A 108 -9.32 15.59 -6.37
CA LYS A 108 -10.77 15.86 -6.31
C LYS A 108 -11.24 16.31 -4.92
N LEU A 109 -10.36 16.36 -3.93
CA LEU A 109 -10.69 16.86 -2.60
C LEU A 109 -10.56 18.39 -2.54
N ARG A 110 -11.43 19.01 -1.73
CA ARG A 110 -11.25 20.38 -1.24
C ARG A 110 -11.75 20.49 0.19
N TYR A 111 -11.32 21.53 0.88
CA TYR A 111 -11.93 21.94 2.14
C TYR A 111 -13.05 22.94 1.86
N GLN A 112 -14.24 22.68 2.39
CA GLN A 112 -15.40 23.56 2.27
C GLN A 112 -15.77 24.11 3.65
N LEU A 113 -16.25 25.35 3.68
CA LEU A 113 -16.92 25.92 4.84
C LEU A 113 -18.42 25.93 4.63
N SER A 114 -19.17 25.68 5.70
CA SER A 114 -20.59 25.94 5.78
C SER A 114 -20.87 27.45 5.61
N PRO A 115 -22.08 27.86 5.18
CA PRO A 115 -22.45 29.27 5.16
C PRO A 115 -22.28 29.95 6.51
N ASN A 116 -22.55 29.23 7.61
CA ASN A 116 -22.40 29.74 8.97
C ASN A 116 -20.94 29.97 9.32
N ASP A 117 -20.04 29.05 8.97
CA ASP A 117 -18.61 29.18 9.27
C ASP A 117 -17.94 30.21 8.37
N LYS A 118 -18.38 30.31 7.11
CA LYS A 118 -17.95 31.39 6.21
C LYS A 118 -18.42 32.76 6.74
N ALA A 119 -19.68 32.88 7.16
CA ALA A 119 -20.20 34.11 7.76
C ALA A 119 -19.52 34.41 9.09
N THR A 120 -19.18 33.39 9.88
CA THR A 120 -18.43 33.54 11.13
C THR A 120 -17.01 34.01 10.84
N GLN A 121 -16.29 33.41 9.90
CA GLN A 121 -14.97 33.87 9.48
C GLN A 121 -14.99 35.34 9.02
N GLN A 122 -15.96 35.70 8.18
CA GLN A 122 -16.13 37.08 7.70
C GLN A 122 -16.47 38.05 8.84
N ARG A 123 -17.39 37.68 9.73
CA ARG A 123 -17.76 38.48 10.90
C ARG A 123 -16.58 38.67 11.83
N VAL A 124 -15.84 37.61 12.14
CA VAL A 124 -14.70 37.69 13.04
C VAL A 124 -13.58 38.54 12.43
N ASN A 125 -13.28 38.40 11.14
CA ASN A 125 -12.32 39.27 10.45
C ASN A 125 -12.76 40.75 10.49
N ALA A 126 -14.05 41.02 10.26
CA ALA A 126 -14.60 42.36 10.35
C ALA A 126 -14.56 42.91 11.79
N ASP A 127 -14.83 42.08 12.79
CA ASP A 127 -14.78 42.42 14.20
C ASP A 127 -13.35 42.74 14.66
N VAL A 128 -12.36 41.95 14.24
CA VAL A 128 -10.93 42.24 14.50
C VAL A 128 -10.56 43.59 13.89
N ALA A 129 -10.88 43.82 12.62
CA ALA A 129 -10.61 45.09 11.96
C ALA A 129 -11.33 46.28 12.62
N SER A 130 -12.57 46.07 13.08
CA SER A 130 -13.35 47.08 13.82
C SER A 130 -12.71 47.42 15.16
N THR A 131 -12.27 46.41 15.90
CA THR A 131 -11.62 46.57 17.21
C THR A 131 -10.26 47.27 17.06
N VAL A 132 -9.48 46.91 16.04
CA VAL A 132 -8.24 47.61 15.69
C VAL A 132 -8.53 49.06 15.31
N ARG A 133 -9.59 49.33 14.54
CA ARG A 133 -9.99 50.70 14.19
C ARG A 133 -10.37 51.54 15.41
N ALA A 134 -11.00 50.94 16.41
CA ALA A 134 -11.30 51.60 17.69
C ALA A 134 -10.05 51.79 18.57
N LEU A 135 -9.07 50.88 18.49
CA LEU A 135 -7.80 50.98 19.20
C LEU A 135 -6.90 52.10 18.66
N ILE A 136 -6.83 52.29 17.33
CA ILE A 136 -5.97 53.29 16.67
C ILE A 136 -5.99 54.68 17.34
N PRO A 137 -7.16 55.35 17.52
CA PRO A 137 -7.18 56.69 18.09
C PRO A 137 -6.73 56.71 19.56
N VAL A 138 -7.07 55.68 20.35
CA VAL A 138 -6.67 55.59 21.76
C VAL A 138 -5.17 55.35 21.89
N TRP A 139 -4.61 54.45 21.08
CA TRP A 139 -3.18 54.18 21.02
C TRP A 139 -2.40 55.41 20.58
N ASN A 140 -2.81 56.06 19.49
CA ASN A 140 -2.08 57.19 18.94
C ASN A 140 -2.16 58.43 19.84
N ALA A 141 -3.28 58.66 20.52
CA ALA A 141 -3.38 59.72 21.52
C ALA A 141 -2.47 59.46 22.73
N TRP A 142 -2.41 58.22 23.22
CA TRP A 142 -1.46 57.84 24.27
C TRP A 142 0.00 57.99 23.81
N PHE A 143 0.31 57.57 22.59
CA PHE A 143 1.65 57.73 22.01
C PHE A 143 2.05 59.20 21.92
N GLU A 144 1.15 60.08 21.47
CA GLU A 144 1.40 61.53 21.36
C GLU A 144 1.60 62.20 22.72
N ALA A 145 0.88 61.74 23.75
CA ALA A 145 0.99 62.32 25.09
C ALA A 145 2.27 61.90 25.83
N ILE A 146 2.77 60.68 25.58
CA ILE A 146 3.85 60.07 26.37
C ILE A 146 5.17 59.99 25.59
N GLU A 147 5.11 59.97 24.25
CA GLU A 147 6.25 59.71 23.35
C GLU A 147 7.11 58.53 23.80
N PRO A 148 6.49 57.35 24.01
CA PRO A 148 7.16 56.17 24.55
C PRO A 148 8.30 55.71 23.65
N LYS A 149 9.47 55.45 24.26
CA LYS A 149 10.62 54.86 23.58
C LYS A 149 10.26 53.45 23.08
N ASP A 150 10.73 53.11 21.88
CA ASP A 150 10.63 51.79 21.25
C ASP A 150 9.21 51.33 20.84
N VAL A 151 8.18 52.16 21.09
CA VAL A 151 6.82 51.97 20.56
C VAL A 151 6.64 52.86 19.32
N LYS A 152 5.71 52.52 18.42
CA LYS A 152 5.37 53.34 17.24
C LYS A 152 3.89 53.72 17.26
N LYS A 153 3.53 54.82 16.58
CA LYS A 153 2.13 55.10 16.22
C LYS A 153 1.59 53.98 15.34
N LEU A 154 0.33 53.61 15.57
CA LEU A 154 -0.41 52.73 14.67
C LEU A 154 -0.79 53.46 13.39
N ASN A 155 -0.79 52.74 12.27
CA ASN A 155 -1.21 53.25 10.99
C ASN A 155 -2.67 53.74 11.06
N PRO A 156 -2.96 54.98 10.67
CA PRO A 156 -4.28 55.59 10.92
C PRO A 156 -5.38 55.07 9.98
N THR A 157 -5.05 54.44 8.85
CA THR A 157 -6.02 54.11 7.80
C THR A 157 -6.05 52.63 7.42
N ASN A 158 -4.95 51.90 7.61
CA ASN A 158 -4.85 50.49 7.28
C ASN A 158 -4.82 49.63 8.56
N THR A 159 -5.92 48.91 8.82
CA THR A 159 -6.10 48.08 10.01
C THR A 159 -5.15 46.89 10.06
N ASP A 160 -4.71 46.35 8.93
CA ASP A 160 -3.79 45.21 8.89
C ASP A 160 -2.38 45.65 9.30
N ILE A 161 -1.94 46.82 8.81
CA ILE A 161 -0.67 47.43 9.23
C ILE A 161 -0.72 47.81 10.72
N ALA A 162 -1.83 48.38 11.18
CA ALA A 162 -2.02 48.72 12.59
C ALA A 162 -2.01 47.48 13.49
N LEU A 163 -2.63 46.39 13.06
CA LEU A 163 -2.61 45.11 13.76
C LEU A 163 -1.17 44.58 13.92
N ILE A 164 -0.38 44.60 12.83
CA ILE A 164 1.04 44.19 12.85
C ILE A 164 1.86 45.07 13.81
N GLN A 165 1.64 46.39 13.80
CA GLN A 165 2.38 47.30 14.67
C GLN A 165 2.03 47.10 16.16
N MET A 166 0.75 46.85 16.46
CA MET A 166 0.29 46.51 17.80
C MET A 166 0.90 45.19 18.28
N THR A 167 0.78 44.11 17.50
CA THR A 167 1.33 42.79 17.87
C THR A 167 2.84 42.80 17.99
N ASN A 168 3.55 43.54 17.12
CA ASN A 168 4.99 43.74 17.26
C ASN A 168 5.33 44.44 18.59
N THR A 169 4.61 45.49 18.96
CA THR A 169 4.86 46.17 20.24
C THR A 169 4.64 45.23 21.42
N LEU A 170 3.55 44.46 21.40
CA LEU A 170 3.24 43.47 22.43
C LEU A 170 4.32 42.39 22.54
N ASN A 171 4.79 41.85 21.41
CA ASN A 171 5.71 40.72 21.39
C ASN A 171 7.19 41.11 21.54
N THR A 172 7.56 42.39 21.35
CA THR A 172 8.97 42.83 21.40
C THR A 172 9.27 43.81 22.53
N VAL A 173 8.31 44.66 22.90
CA VAL A 173 8.50 45.71 23.91
C VAL A 173 7.78 45.35 25.22
N TRP A 174 6.56 44.83 25.11
CA TRP A 174 5.70 44.60 26.29
C TRP A 174 5.61 43.15 26.74
N LEU A 175 6.36 42.25 26.09
CA LEU A 175 6.41 40.84 26.44
C LEU A 175 7.12 40.63 27.79
N ASN A 176 6.56 39.75 28.62
CA ASN A 176 7.24 39.21 29.78
C ASN A 176 8.39 38.29 29.31
N PRO A 177 9.67 38.56 29.67
CA PRO A 177 10.80 37.75 29.22
C PRO A 177 10.66 36.25 29.49
N ALA A 178 9.93 35.85 30.54
CA ALA A 178 9.67 34.44 30.86
C ALA A 178 8.87 33.70 29.77
N PHE A 179 8.14 34.42 28.92
CA PHE A 179 7.33 33.85 27.84
C PHE A 179 8.03 33.91 26.48
N LYS A 180 9.26 34.45 26.39
CA LYS A 180 9.97 34.61 25.11
C LYS A 180 10.20 33.27 24.41
N GLU A 181 10.77 32.29 25.10
CA GLU A 181 11.00 30.95 24.53
C GLU A 181 9.70 30.22 24.21
N ILE A 182 8.62 30.50 24.96
CA ILE A 182 7.30 29.91 24.71
C ILE A 182 6.75 30.46 23.38
N LEU A 183 6.81 31.77 23.16
CA LEU A 183 6.32 32.38 21.92
C LEU A 183 7.20 32.09 20.69
N GLU A 184 8.49 31.84 20.89
CA GLU A 184 9.38 31.36 19.82
C GLU A 184 9.03 29.93 19.38
N LYS A 185 8.50 29.10 20.29
CA LYS A 185 8.07 27.71 20.01
C LYS A 185 6.61 27.62 19.57
N ASP A 186 5.74 28.45 20.15
CA ASP A 186 4.31 28.50 19.89
C ASP A 186 3.84 29.97 19.86
N SER A 187 3.85 30.55 18.66
CA SER A 187 3.41 31.92 18.43
C SER A 187 1.90 32.11 18.61
N ALA A 188 1.12 31.03 18.68
CA ALA A 188 -0.33 31.06 18.91
C ALA A 188 -0.71 31.04 20.40
N TYR A 189 0.25 30.81 21.31
CA TYR A 189 0.02 30.68 22.75
C TYR A 189 -0.84 31.80 23.39
N PRO A 190 -0.66 33.11 23.08
CA PRO A 190 -1.47 34.18 23.68
C PRO A 190 -2.95 34.16 23.26
N TYR A 191 -3.25 33.57 22.09
CA TYR A 191 -4.61 33.45 21.59
C TYR A 191 -5.38 32.32 22.28
N THR A 192 -4.67 31.32 22.80
CA THR A 192 -5.26 30.18 23.52
C THR A 192 -5.21 30.34 25.04
N HIS A 193 -4.41 31.28 25.56
CA HIS A 193 -4.23 31.57 27.00
C HIS A 193 -4.63 33.01 27.36
N LEU A 194 -5.80 33.46 26.88
CA LEU A 194 -6.28 34.83 27.09
C LEU A 194 -6.42 35.23 28.56
N ASN A 195 -6.73 34.28 29.44
CA ASN A 195 -6.80 34.53 30.89
C ASN A 195 -5.45 34.99 31.47
N ASP A 196 -4.36 34.61 30.81
CA ASP A 196 -3.00 34.97 31.20
C ASP A 196 -2.47 36.19 30.44
N PHE A 197 -3.29 36.91 29.65
CA PHE A 197 -2.84 38.02 28.80
C PHE A 197 -2.00 39.06 29.57
N ASN A 198 -2.43 39.45 30.76
CA ASN A 198 -1.69 40.42 31.59
C ASN A 198 -0.39 39.85 32.17
N THR A 199 -0.30 38.53 32.32
CA THR A 199 0.90 37.82 32.78
C THR A 199 1.91 37.66 31.63
N ILE A 200 1.40 37.35 30.43
CA ILE A 200 2.16 37.23 29.19
C ILE A 200 2.72 38.60 28.78
N TYR A 201 1.91 39.65 28.83
CA TYR A 201 2.29 41.02 28.47
C TYR A 201 2.45 41.92 29.71
N SER A 202 3.18 41.43 30.72
CA SER A 202 3.34 42.12 32.01
C SER A 202 4.15 43.41 31.97
N LYS A 203 4.79 43.73 30.83
CA LYS A 203 5.53 44.98 30.63
C LYS A 203 4.68 46.09 30.00
N ILE A 204 3.37 45.90 29.79
CA ILE A 204 2.46 46.98 29.41
C ILE A 204 2.54 48.09 30.49
N PRO A 205 2.90 49.34 30.13
CA PRO A 205 3.05 50.41 31.10
C PRO A 205 1.74 50.72 31.84
N VAL A 206 1.83 51.15 33.10
CA VAL A 206 0.68 51.59 33.89
C VAL A 206 -0.04 52.80 33.27
N SER A 207 0.67 53.59 32.46
CA SER A 207 0.11 54.75 31.74
C SER A 207 -0.81 54.36 30.58
N VAL A 208 -0.75 53.10 30.10
CA VAL A 208 -1.71 52.57 29.14
C VAL A 208 -3.08 52.53 29.82
N SER A 209 -4.10 53.08 29.18
CA SER A 209 -5.44 53.13 29.78
C SER A 209 -6.07 51.73 29.85
N LYS A 210 -7.02 51.55 30.77
CA LYS A 210 -7.81 50.31 30.82
C LYS A 210 -8.49 50.03 29.48
N GLN A 211 -9.07 51.06 28.85
CA GLN A 211 -9.73 50.96 27.55
C GLN A 211 -8.79 50.45 26.45
N MET A 212 -7.55 50.95 26.40
CA MET A 212 -6.55 50.50 25.42
C MET A 212 -6.16 49.02 25.64
N ARG A 213 -5.99 48.60 26.91
CA ARG A 213 -5.77 47.19 27.25
C ARG A 213 -6.93 46.29 26.88
N ASP A 214 -8.16 46.71 27.20
CA ASP A 214 -9.36 45.95 26.91
C ASP A 214 -9.50 45.73 25.39
N TYR A 215 -9.21 46.74 24.56
CA TYR A 215 -9.18 46.57 23.10
C TYR A 215 -8.09 45.61 22.62
N MET A 216 -6.89 45.62 23.20
CA MET A 216 -5.84 44.66 22.84
C MET A 216 -6.26 43.22 23.16
N ILE A 217 -6.84 42.99 24.34
CA ILE A 217 -7.36 41.68 24.75
C ILE A 217 -8.46 41.23 23.78
N ASP A 218 -9.39 42.14 23.44
CA ASP A 218 -10.49 41.83 22.52
C ASP A 218 -10.01 41.50 21.10
N VAL A 219 -8.94 42.18 20.62
CA VAL A 219 -8.26 41.81 19.36
C VAL A 219 -7.73 40.38 19.41
N PHE A 220 -7.05 39.95 20.48
CA PHE A 220 -6.52 38.58 20.60
C PHE A 220 -7.66 37.56 20.74
N ASN A 221 -8.70 37.87 21.50
CA ASN A 221 -9.87 37.01 21.67
C ASN A 221 -10.58 36.75 20.33
N LYS A 222 -10.86 37.81 19.58
CA LYS A 222 -11.48 37.72 18.25
C LYS A 222 -10.53 37.06 17.23
N SER A 223 -9.24 37.40 17.27
CA SER A 223 -8.24 36.79 16.37
C SER A 223 -8.06 35.29 16.62
N GLY A 224 -8.22 34.79 17.85
CA GLY A 224 -8.16 33.35 18.15
C GLY A 224 -9.31 32.58 17.48
N ALA A 225 -10.52 33.13 17.49
CA ALA A 225 -11.68 32.54 16.81
C ALA A 225 -11.54 32.55 15.27
N ALA A 226 -11.00 33.62 14.68
CA ALA A 226 -10.68 33.66 13.25
C ALA A 226 -9.50 32.73 12.93
N GLY A 227 -8.55 32.63 13.86
CA GLY A 227 -7.37 31.79 13.79
C GLY A 227 -7.74 30.32 13.66
N ALA A 228 -8.72 29.82 14.42
CA ALA A 228 -9.14 28.42 14.34
C ALA A 228 -9.68 28.05 12.94
N ILE A 229 -10.67 28.78 12.42
CA ILE A 229 -11.25 28.50 11.09
C ILE A 229 -10.19 28.67 9.98
N THR A 230 -9.34 29.69 10.10
CA THR A 230 -8.27 29.95 9.12
C THR A 230 -7.17 28.88 9.19
N ALA A 231 -6.84 28.41 10.39
CA ALA A 231 -5.90 27.32 10.61
C ALA A 231 -6.42 26.01 10.04
N ASP A 232 -7.71 25.70 10.19
CA ASP A 232 -8.31 24.50 9.59
C ASP A 232 -8.22 24.53 8.06
N ILE A 233 -8.50 25.67 7.42
CA ILE A 233 -8.34 25.85 5.97
C ILE A 233 -6.86 25.72 5.56
N ALA A 234 -5.95 26.35 6.30
CA ALA A 234 -4.53 26.32 6.02
C ALA A 234 -3.96 24.89 6.16
N ASN A 235 -4.28 24.20 7.25
CA ASN A 235 -3.91 22.81 7.51
C ASN A 235 -4.48 21.89 6.43
N ALA A 236 -5.74 22.09 6.03
CA ALA A 236 -6.35 21.27 5.00
C ALA A 236 -5.69 21.47 3.63
N THR A 237 -5.44 22.74 3.27
CA THR A 237 -4.76 23.09 2.02
C THR A 237 -3.33 22.57 1.99
N GLN A 238 -2.58 22.74 3.09
CA GLN A 238 -1.21 22.24 3.21
C GLN A 238 -1.15 20.72 3.17
N THR A 239 -2.09 20.03 3.83
CA THR A 239 -2.14 18.56 3.84
C THR A 239 -2.42 18.02 2.45
N LEU A 240 -3.42 18.55 1.74
CA LEU A 240 -3.73 18.12 0.37
C LEU A 240 -2.57 18.42 -0.57
N ALA A 241 -2.00 19.63 -0.51
CA ALA A 241 -0.89 20.02 -1.36
C ALA A 241 0.37 19.18 -1.08
N GLY A 242 0.70 18.94 0.18
CA GLY A 242 1.85 18.13 0.58
C GLY A 242 1.72 16.67 0.14
N ILE A 243 0.54 16.06 0.31
CA ILE A 243 0.28 14.70 -0.18
C ILE A 243 0.40 14.63 -1.71
N ILE A 244 -0.25 15.55 -2.42
CA ILE A 244 -0.20 15.60 -3.89
C ILE A 244 1.24 15.76 -4.38
N ASP A 245 2.01 16.68 -3.80
CA ASP A 245 3.40 16.91 -4.18
C ASP A 245 4.28 15.70 -3.87
N ASN A 246 4.10 15.03 -2.73
CA ASN A 246 4.89 13.85 -2.36
C ASN A 246 4.61 12.63 -3.24
N ILE A 247 3.41 12.53 -3.84
CA ILE A 247 3.10 11.51 -4.85
C ILE A 247 3.71 11.88 -6.21
N GLN A 248 3.59 13.14 -6.62
CA GLN A 248 4.03 13.60 -7.93
C GLN A 248 5.56 13.76 -8.03
N LYS A 249 6.21 14.09 -6.91
CA LYS A 249 7.64 14.40 -6.81
C LYS A 249 8.24 13.75 -5.55
N PRO A 250 8.25 12.42 -5.46
CA PRO A 250 8.93 11.74 -4.36
C PRO A 250 10.43 12.08 -4.37
N THR A 251 11.01 12.32 -3.19
CA THR A 251 12.44 12.59 -2.99
C THR A 251 12.99 11.72 -1.87
N THR A 252 14.20 11.23 -2.08
CA THR A 252 14.90 10.32 -1.15
C THR A 252 15.79 11.10 -0.18
N GLY A 253 16.30 10.41 0.85
CA GLY A 253 17.21 10.98 1.86
C GLY A 253 16.51 11.60 3.06
N ASP A 254 17.30 11.97 4.08
CA ASP A 254 16.80 12.44 5.38
C ASP A 254 16.03 13.76 5.28
N ASP A 255 16.46 14.64 4.36
CA ASP A 255 15.79 15.91 4.04
C ASP A 255 14.71 15.76 2.95
N GLY A 256 14.51 14.53 2.45
CA GLY A 256 13.50 14.21 1.45
C GLY A 256 12.09 14.14 2.03
N ASN A 257 11.09 13.99 1.15
CA ASN A 257 9.69 13.87 1.55
C ASN A 257 9.26 12.43 1.87
N GLY A 258 10.23 11.53 2.09
CA GLY A 258 10.00 10.12 2.39
C GLY A 258 9.81 9.25 1.15
N GLY A 259 10.23 9.71 -0.03
CA GLY A 259 10.32 8.87 -1.22
C GLY A 259 11.39 7.77 -1.08
N MET A 260 11.23 6.69 -1.84
CA MET A 260 12.17 5.57 -1.86
C MET A 260 12.75 5.35 -3.26
N SER A 261 14.00 4.90 -3.31
CA SER A 261 14.60 4.43 -4.57
C SER A 261 14.01 3.08 -4.97
N ILE A 262 14.06 2.79 -6.27
CA ILE A 262 13.62 1.51 -6.85
C ILE A 262 14.77 0.94 -7.70
N THR A 263 14.98 -0.38 -7.64
CA THR A 263 16.12 -1.02 -8.30
C THR A 263 16.09 -0.79 -9.82
N GLY A 264 17.21 -0.39 -10.41
CA GLY A 264 17.32 -0.21 -11.87
C GLY A 264 16.65 1.06 -12.40
N SER A 265 16.28 2.01 -11.53
CA SER A 265 15.74 3.31 -11.92
C SER A 265 16.25 4.42 -11.01
N ASP A 266 16.60 5.57 -11.60
CA ASP A 266 16.98 6.78 -10.86
C ASP A 266 15.78 7.58 -10.34
N LYS A 267 14.56 7.22 -10.76
CA LYS A 267 13.32 7.85 -10.27
C LYS A 267 12.96 7.29 -8.90
N ALA A 268 12.63 8.17 -7.97
CA ALA A 268 12.04 7.80 -6.70
C ALA A 268 10.56 7.44 -6.86
N ILE A 269 10.05 6.63 -5.93
CA ILE A 269 8.64 6.28 -5.78
C ILE A 269 8.11 6.82 -4.43
N PRO A 270 6.79 7.00 -4.28
CA PRO A 270 6.19 7.29 -2.98
C PRO A 270 6.56 6.22 -1.94
N GLY A 271 6.94 6.62 -0.72
CA GLY A 271 7.53 5.73 0.26
C GLY A 271 6.62 4.63 0.80
N LEU A 272 7.21 3.47 1.07
CA LEU A 272 6.56 2.32 1.69
C LEU A 272 7.26 1.97 3.01
N VAL A 273 6.49 1.48 3.97
CA VAL A 273 6.99 0.91 5.22
C VAL A 273 6.86 -0.60 5.10
N PHE A 274 7.94 -1.32 5.37
CA PHE A 274 8.00 -2.78 5.27
C PHE A 274 8.18 -3.44 6.62
N GLU A 275 7.50 -4.56 6.82
CA GLU A 275 7.72 -5.48 7.93
C GLU A 275 7.86 -6.91 7.40
N PRO A 276 8.94 -7.66 7.70
CA PRO A 276 10.12 -7.19 8.41
C PRO A 276 10.84 -6.07 7.62
N ALA A 277 11.63 -5.25 8.31
CA ALA A 277 12.37 -4.15 7.67
C ALA A 277 13.42 -4.61 6.63
N ARG A 278 13.82 -5.88 6.67
CA ARG A 278 14.83 -6.48 5.77
C ARG A 278 14.41 -7.87 5.31
N PRO A 279 14.78 -8.30 4.09
CA PRO A 279 14.35 -9.58 3.53
C PRO A 279 14.95 -10.80 4.20
N ASN A 280 16.07 -10.69 4.94
CA ASN A 280 16.84 -11.84 5.44
C ASN A 280 15.98 -12.83 6.25
N ALA A 281 15.07 -12.33 7.09
CA ALA A 281 14.22 -13.19 7.90
C ALA A 281 13.22 -14.03 7.05
N ILE A 282 12.79 -13.49 5.90
CA ILE A 282 11.98 -14.22 4.91
C ILE A 282 12.85 -15.26 4.19
N VAL A 283 14.08 -14.89 3.81
CA VAL A 283 15.04 -15.78 3.13
C VAL A 283 15.37 -16.99 3.99
N ASP A 284 15.66 -16.80 5.27
CA ASP A 284 16.07 -17.87 6.19
C ASP A 284 14.94 -18.89 6.38
N GLN A 285 13.70 -18.41 6.51
CA GLN A 285 12.53 -19.29 6.58
C GLN A 285 12.36 -20.09 5.29
N LEU A 286 12.43 -19.43 4.14
CA LEU A 286 12.27 -20.09 2.83
C LEU A 286 13.40 -21.11 2.55
N ARG A 287 14.60 -20.93 3.08
CA ARG A 287 15.75 -21.85 2.88
C ARG A 287 15.79 -23.06 3.82
N THR A 288 14.92 -23.12 4.82
CA THR A 288 14.95 -24.17 5.85
C THR A 288 14.76 -25.58 5.27
N ASN A 289 15.70 -26.50 5.55
CA ASN A 289 15.68 -27.90 5.10
C ASN A 289 16.14 -28.84 6.24
N PRO A 290 15.30 -29.79 6.72
CA PRO A 290 13.95 -30.13 6.25
C PRO A 290 12.93 -29.01 6.52
N PRO A 291 11.80 -28.95 5.78
CA PRO A 291 10.76 -27.95 6.00
C PRO A 291 10.21 -28.00 7.43
N SER A 292 9.97 -26.82 8.02
CA SER A 292 9.38 -26.68 9.37
C SER A 292 7.85 -26.57 9.34
N SER A 293 7.28 -26.09 8.24
CA SER A 293 5.83 -26.05 8.00
C SER A 293 5.50 -26.66 6.65
N VAL A 294 4.52 -27.56 6.61
CA VAL A 294 4.08 -28.27 5.39
C VAL A 294 2.56 -28.23 5.31
N PHE A 295 2.04 -27.69 4.22
CA PHE A 295 0.60 -27.69 3.91
C PHE A 295 0.38 -28.47 2.63
N LYS A 296 -0.67 -29.30 2.59
CA LYS A 296 -0.89 -30.19 1.46
C LYS A 296 -2.35 -30.42 1.17
N ILE A 297 -2.65 -30.70 -0.10
CA ILE A 297 -3.97 -31.12 -0.54
C ILE A 297 -3.80 -32.10 -1.70
N SER A 298 -4.59 -33.16 -1.69
CA SER A 298 -4.57 -34.18 -2.74
C SER A 298 -5.90 -34.22 -3.47
N LYS A 299 -5.85 -34.41 -4.79
CA LYS A 299 -7.01 -34.66 -5.62
C LYS A 299 -6.82 -35.94 -6.44
N ARG A 300 -7.93 -36.65 -6.60
CA ARG A 300 -8.01 -37.72 -7.57
C ARG A 300 -8.06 -37.13 -8.98
N VAL A 301 -7.25 -37.67 -9.88
CA VAL A 301 -7.21 -37.28 -11.29
C VAL A 301 -7.36 -38.56 -12.11
N THR A 302 -8.24 -38.53 -13.11
CA THR A 302 -8.48 -39.69 -13.98
C THR A 302 -8.28 -39.32 -15.44
N LYS A 303 -7.60 -40.19 -16.19
CA LYS A 303 -7.48 -40.05 -17.65
C LYS A 303 -8.82 -40.37 -18.30
N SER A 304 -9.48 -39.35 -18.87
CA SER A 304 -10.77 -39.49 -19.54
C SER A 304 -10.63 -39.85 -21.02
N THR A 305 -9.63 -39.27 -21.69
CA THR A 305 -9.27 -39.59 -23.08
C THR A 305 -7.75 -39.60 -23.24
N GLU A 306 -7.25 -39.85 -24.45
CA GLU A 306 -5.83 -39.75 -24.77
C GLU A 306 -5.24 -38.34 -24.60
N THR A 307 -6.10 -37.31 -24.54
CA THR A 307 -5.69 -35.89 -24.49
C THR A 307 -6.23 -35.13 -23.29
N THR A 308 -7.09 -35.75 -22.47
CA THR A 308 -7.80 -35.06 -21.38
C THR A 308 -7.74 -35.82 -20.06
N LEU A 309 -7.65 -35.05 -18.98
CA LEU A 309 -7.79 -35.49 -17.61
C LEU A 309 -9.06 -34.90 -17.00
N ASN A 310 -9.71 -35.67 -16.14
CA ASN A 310 -10.74 -35.18 -15.25
C ASN A 310 -10.17 -35.09 -13.83
N VAL A 311 -10.13 -33.87 -13.29
CA VAL A 311 -9.69 -33.58 -11.92
C VAL A 311 -10.91 -33.54 -11.01
N GLN A 312 -10.87 -34.29 -9.91
CA GLN A 312 -11.96 -34.30 -8.95
C GLN A 312 -12.14 -32.94 -8.28
N ALA A 313 -13.26 -32.27 -8.57
CA ALA A 313 -13.66 -31.03 -7.94
C ALA A 313 -14.49 -31.27 -6.66
N SER A 314 -14.51 -30.28 -5.77
CA SER A 314 -15.32 -30.31 -4.54
C SER A 314 -16.83 -30.18 -4.79
N VAL A 315 -17.22 -29.61 -5.94
CA VAL A 315 -18.61 -29.55 -6.41
C VAL A 315 -18.80 -30.61 -7.51
N SER A 316 -19.91 -31.34 -7.47
CA SER A 316 -20.15 -32.53 -8.32
C SER A 316 -19.91 -32.25 -9.81
N GLY A 317 -19.08 -33.06 -10.48
CA GLY A 317 -18.90 -33.03 -11.94
C GLY A 317 -17.46 -33.24 -12.43
N GLY A 318 -16.45 -32.93 -11.62
CA GLY A 318 -15.05 -32.95 -12.04
C GLY A 318 -14.72 -31.90 -13.11
N ILE A 319 -13.47 -31.46 -13.18
CA ILE A 319 -13.02 -30.43 -14.13
C ILE A 319 -12.17 -31.11 -15.21
N SER A 320 -12.56 -30.96 -16.47
CA SER A 320 -11.83 -31.52 -17.61
C SER A 320 -10.72 -30.56 -18.05
N ILE A 321 -9.48 -31.04 -18.07
CA ILE A 321 -8.29 -30.26 -18.45
C ILE A 321 -7.47 -31.03 -19.50
N PRO A 322 -6.93 -30.37 -20.54
CA PRO A 322 -5.97 -31.00 -21.44
C PRO A 322 -4.74 -31.55 -20.68
N ILE A 323 -4.26 -32.73 -21.04
CA ILE A 323 -3.13 -33.39 -20.35
C ILE A 323 -1.91 -32.47 -20.25
N LEU A 324 -1.52 -31.83 -21.36
CA LEU A 324 -0.36 -30.94 -21.43
C LEU A 324 -0.51 -29.66 -20.59
N SER A 325 -1.75 -29.23 -20.36
CA SER A 325 -2.07 -28.12 -19.48
C SER A 325 -1.97 -28.51 -18.01
N PHE A 326 -2.37 -29.73 -17.65
CA PHE A 326 -2.38 -30.16 -16.25
C PHE A 326 -0.97 -30.37 -15.68
N PHE A 327 -0.15 -31.19 -16.34
CA PHE A 327 1.24 -31.41 -15.95
C PHE A 327 2.06 -31.70 -17.19
N SER A 328 3.17 -31.00 -17.38
CA SER A 328 4.05 -31.24 -18.51
C SER A 328 5.51 -30.93 -18.20
N VAL A 329 6.40 -31.57 -18.96
CA VAL A 329 7.84 -31.29 -18.98
C VAL A 329 8.20 -30.68 -20.33
N GLY A 330 8.99 -29.61 -20.31
CA GLY A 330 9.46 -28.92 -21.50
C GLY A 330 10.67 -29.62 -22.10
N VAL A 331 10.58 -30.04 -23.37
CA VAL A 331 11.66 -30.71 -24.12
C VAL A 331 12.35 -29.72 -25.07
N SER A 332 13.41 -30.17 -25.74
CA SER A 332 14.17 -29.35 -26.70
C SER A 332 13.27 -28.76 -27.79
N GLY A 333 13.57 -27.51 -28.20
CA GLY A 333 12.78 -26.79 -29.21
C GLY A 333 11.46 -26.18 -28.70
N GLY A 334 11.20 -26.20 -27.38
CA GLY A 334 10.03 -25.56 -26.79
C GLY A 334 8.75 -26.41 -26.79
N ALA A 335 8.83 -27.67 -27.26
CA ALA A 335 7.74 -28.62 -27.15
C ALA A 335 7.54 -29.08 -25.69
N LYS A 336 6.37 -29.65 -25.40
CA LYS A 336 6.00 -30.18 -24.09
C LYS A 336 5.51 -31.61 -24.23
N THR A 337 5.78 -32.46 -23.24
CA THR A 337 5.20 -33.81 -23.13
C THR A 337 4.72 -34.04 -21.71
N SER A 338 3.87 -35.04 -21.51
CA SER A 338 3.38 -35.42 -20.19
C SER A 338 3.42 -36.92 -19.97
N ILE A 339 3.69 -37.33 -18.73
CA ILE A 339 3.60 -38.73 -18.30
C ILE A 339 2.18 -39.28 -18.51
N PHE A 340 1.16 -38.45 -18.39
CA PHE A 340 -0.24 -38.85 -18.51
C PHE A 340 -0.65 -39.21 -19.96
N GLU A 341 0.16 -38.84 -20.96
CA GLU A 341 -0.03 -39.28 -22.35
C GLU A 341 0.32 -40.77 -22.52
N ARG A 342 1.14 -41.32 -21.62
CA ARG A 342 1.72 -42.66 -21.76
C ARG A 342 0.78 -43.74 -21.24
N ASP A 343 0.58 -44.79 -22.02
CA ASP A 343 -0.31 -45.90 -21.65
C ASP A 343 0.16 -46.64 -20.38
N TYR A 344 1.48 -46.72 -20.19
CA TYR A 344 2.08 -47.35 -19.01
C TYR A 344 1.88 -46.55 -17.71
N SER A 345 1.39 -45.30 -17.78
CA SER A 345 1.10 -44.49 -16.57
C SER A 345 -0.19 -44.94 -15.86
N GLY A 346 -1.06 -45.69 -16.54
CA GLY A 346 -2.39 -46.02 -16.03
C GLY A 346 -3.42 -44.92 -16.31
N SER A 347 -4.53 -44.93 -15.59
CA SER A 347 -5.65 -44.01 -15.82
C SER A 347 -6.22 -43.36 -14.55
N ASN A 348 -5.68 -43.69 -13.38
CA ASN A 348 -6.13 -43.16 -12.10
C ASN A 348 -4.92 -42.74 -11.27
N PHE A 349 -4.93 -41.49 -10.85
CA PHE A 349 -3.81 -40.84 -10.18
C PHE A 349 -4.31 -40.12 -8.93
N ASN A 350 -3.46 -40.04 -7.91
CA ASN A 350 -3.64 -39.11 -6.81
C ASN A 350 -2.53 -38.05 -6.87
N VAL A 351 -2.92 -36.79 -7.09
CA VAL A 351 -1.99 -35.67 -7.25
C VAL A 351 -2.07 -34.80 -6.00
N GLU A 352 -0.95 -34.66 -5.31
CA GLU A 352 -0.75 -33.89 -4.09
C GLU A 352 0.06 -32.63 -4.41
N VAL A 353 -0.48 -31.46 -4.07
CA VAL A 353 0.26 -30.19 -4.08
C VAL A 353 0.72 -29.90 -2.67
N VAL A 354 2.02 -29.63 -2.51
CA VAL A 354 2.68 -29.39 -1.23
C VAL A 354 3.29 -27.99 -1.21
N VAL A 355 2.95 -27.23 -0.18
CA VAL A 355 3.49 -25.90 0.14
C VAL A 355 4.39 -26.02 1.37
N ASN A 356 5.68 -25.78 1.15
CA ASN A 356 6.71 -25.88 2.18
C ASN A 356 7.17 -24.50 2.67
N ASN A 357 7.36 -24.35 3.99
CA ASN A 357 7.88 -23.14 4.65
C ASN A 357 7.12 -21.85 4.29
N ALA A 358 5.79 -21.83 4.45
CA ALA A 358 5.00 -20.62 4.22
C ALA A 358 5.37 -19.51 5.22
N THR A 359 5.61 -18.29 4.73
CA THR A 359 6.15 -17.16 5.51
C THR A 359 5.03 -16.43 6.26
N VAL A 360 4.49 -17.08 7.29
CA VAL A 360 3.41 -16.54 8.13
C VAL A 360 3.94 -15.88 9.42
N SER A 361 5.20 -16.14 9.78
CA SER A 361 5.88 -15.57 10.94
C SER A 361 7.40 -15.70 10.77
N PRO A 362 8.10 -14.69 10.23
CA PRO A 362 7.56 -13.37 9.87
C PRO A 362 6.70 -13.39 8.60
N LEU A 363 5.65 -12.56 8.60
CA LEU A 363 4.85 -12.24 7.41
C LEU A 363 5.44 -10.99 6.74
N MET A 364 5.66 -11.04 5.43
CA MET A 364 6.01 -9.84 4.69
C MET A 364 4.77 -8.95 4.54
N SER A 365 4.87 -7.70 4.97
CA SER A 365 3.86 -6.68 4.80
C SER A 365 4.46 -5.36 4.34
N SER A 366 3.67 -4.60 3.60
CA SER A 366 4.00 -3.27 3.11
C SER A 366 2.80 -2.35 3.31
N SER A 367 3.06 -1.12 3.73
CA SER A 367 2.04 -0.08 3.84
C SER A 367 2.57 1.25 3.34
N PRO A 368 1.73 2.10 2.74
CA PRO A 368 2.12 3.46 2.42
C PRO A 368 2.63 4.22 3.62
N MET A 369 3.66 5.05 3.43
CA MET A 369 4.12 5.96 4.47
C MET A 369 3.04 7.02 4.76
N LEU A 370 2.58 7.07 6.00
CA LEU A 370 1.56 8.02 6.44
C LEU A 370 2.10 9.45 6.39
N TYR A 371 1.28 10.40 5.92
CA TYR A 371 1.64 11.80 5.81
C TYR A 371 1.71 12.46 7.19
N ASN A 372 2.83 13.14 7.46
CA ASN A 372 3.04 13.94 8.66
C ASN A 372 3.22 15.41 8.25
N ILE A 373 2.28 16.28 8.66
CA ILE A 373 2.28 17.69 8.28
C ILE A 373 3.48 18.47 8.84
N SER A 374 4.00 18.08 10.01
CA SER A 374 5.12 18.75 10.68
C SER A 374 6.44 18.47 9.98
N THR A 375 6.68 17.24 9.55
CA THR A 375 7.90 16.87 8.81
C THR A 375 7.72 17.00 7.29
N ARG A 376 6.48 17.13 6.81
CA ARG A 376 6.09 17.09 5.39
C ARG A 376 6.47 15.80 4.67
N GLN A 377 6.70 14.71 5.42
CA GLN A 377 7.04 13.39 4.88
C GLN A 377 5.82 12.48 4.77
N GLY A 378 5.92 11.46 3.92
CA GLY A 378 4.85 10.48 3.66
C GLY A 378 3.85 10.99 2.63
N TRP A 379 2.90 10.15 2.23
CA TRP A 379 1.99 10.50 1.13
C TRP A 379 0.58 9.95 1.29
N MET A 380 0.33 9.11 2.30
CA MET A 380 -0.99 8.57 2.56
C MET A 380 -1.65 9.18 3.80
N SER A 381 -2.91 9.58 3.69
CA SER A 381 -3.77 9.96 4.79
C SER A 381 -5.20 9.54 4.46
N THR A 382 -5.81 8.76 5.34
CA THR A 382 -7.18 8.27 5.09
C THR A 382 -8.26 9.26 5.49
N SER A 383 -7.98 10.13 6.47
CA SER A 383 -8.99 11.00 7.08
C SER A 383 -9.66 11.94 6.09
N PRO A 384 -8.94 12.69 5.22
CA PRO A 384 -9.57 13.61 4.28
C PRO A 384 -10.55 12.92 3.31
N VAL A 385 -10.21 11.72 2.86
CA VAL A 385 -11.07 10.94 1.96
C VAL A 385 -12.26 10.36 2.71
N LYS A 386 -12.06 9.78 3.90
CA LYS A 386 -13.16 9.26 4.73
C LYS A 386 -14.15 10.36 5.10
N ASP A 387 -13.68 11.55 5.43
CA ASP A 387 -14.52 12.72 5.70
C ASP A 387 -15.31 13.13 4.46
N ALA A 388 -14.67 13.18 3.28
CA ALA A 388 -15.35 13.50 2.02
C ALA A 388 -16.40 12.45 1.62
N ILE A 389 -16.14 11.16 1.85
CA ILE A 389 -17.11 10.06 1.64
C ILE A 389 -18.32 10.25 2.55
N LYS A 390 -18.08 10.49 3.85
CA LYS A 390 -19.14 10.73 4.84
C LYS A 390 -20.01 11.94 4.47
N ASN A 391 -19.39 12.97 3.91
CA ASN A 391 -20.05 14.20 3.47
C ASN A 391 -20.79 14.07 2.13
N GLY A 392 -20.53 13.00 1.36
CA GLY A 392 -21.22 12.68 0.12
C GLY A 392 -20.84 13.54 -1.09
N TYR A 393 -21.34 13.12 -2.26
CA TYR A 393 -21.23 13.85 -3.52
C TYR A 393 -22.59 13.85 -4.27
N PRO A 394 -23.09 14.99 -4.79
CA PRO A 394 -22.55 16.34 -4.59
C PRO A 394 -22.63 16.75 -3.12
N ALA A 395 -21.58 17.43 -2.65
CA ALA A 395 -21.47 17.79 -1.25
C ALA A 395 -22.56 18.81 -0.86
N PRO A 396 -23.27 18.62 0.27
CA PRO A 396 -24.19 19.61 0.80
C PRO A 396 -23.48 20.96 1.02
N THR A 397 -24.19 22.07 0.88
CA THR A 397 -23.58 23.39 1.14
C THR A 397 -23.38 23.64 2.64
N GLY A 398 -24.21 23.04 3.50
CA GLY A 398 -24.25 23.29 4.95
C GLY A 398 -23.14 22.67 5.79
N ILE A 399 -22.09 22.12 5.19
CA ILE A 399 -21.03 21.39 5.91
C ILE A 399 -19.69 22.11 5.85
N THR A 400 -18.93 21.98 6.94
CA THR A 400 -17.52 22.34 7.03
C THR A 400 -16.67 21.09 7.10
N GLY A 401 -15.63 21.00 6.27
CA GLY A 401 -14.74 19.84 6.21
C GLY A 401 -14.33 19.48 4.78
N TYR A 402 -13.68 18.33 4.65
CA TYR A 402 -13.30 17.79 3.34
C TYR A 402 -14.53 17.32 2.56
N VAL A 403 -14.56 17.66 1.28
CA VAL A 403 -15.61 17.28 0.34
C VAL A 403 -15.03 16.95 -1.01
N PHE A 404 -15.73 16.13 -1.78
CA PHE A 404 -15.43 15.92 -3.19
C PHE A 404 -15.94 17.11 -4.02
N ASN A 405 -15.04 17.71 -4.81
CA ASN A 405 -15.39 18.76 -5.77
C ASN A 405 -15.92 18.20 -7.10
N SER A 406 -15.72 16.90 -7.34
CA SER A 406 -16.13 16.14 -8.52
C SER A 406 -16.29 14.67 -8.15
N ASN A 407 -17.04 13.90 -8.95
CA ASN A 407 -17.29 12.48 -8.65
C ASN A 407 -15.96 11.70 -8.57
N PRO A 408 -15.65 11.00 -7.45
CA PRO A 408 -14.39 10.28 -7.29
C PRO A 408 -14.18 9.15 -8.31
N ASN A 409 -15.23 8.64 -8.98
CA ASN A 409 -15.20 7.53 -9.96
C ASN A 409 -14.79 6.16 -9.38
N PHE A 410 -14.78 6.00 -8.05
CA PHE A 410 -14.44 4.75 -7.36
C PHE A 410 -15.53 4.40 -6.35
N ASP A 411 -15.76 3.10 -6.12
CA ASP A 411 -16.54 2.59 -5.01
C ASP A 411 -15.58 2.22 -3.87
N PHE A 412 -15.66 2.99 -2.78
CA PHE A 412 -14.72 2.89 -1.65
C PHE A 412 -15.07 1.82 -0.62
N LYS A 413 -16.14 1.04 -0.83
CA LYS A 413 -16.52 -0.05 0.08
C LYS A 413 -15.49 -1.19 0.07
N GLU A 414 -15.53 -2.01 1.11
CA GLU A 414 -14.70 -3.20 1.19
C GLU A 414 -14.96 -4.14 0.00
N GLY A 415 -13.88 -4.68 -0.60
CA GLY A 415 -13.97 -5.58 -1.74
C GLY A 415 -14.22 -4.88 -3.09
N LYS A 416 -14.32 -3.55 -3.13
CA LYS A 416 -14.57 -2.79 -4.36
C LYS A 416 -13.29 -2.32 -5.03
N ASP A 417 -13.40 -1.45 -6.01
CA ASP A 417 -12.32 -1.13 -6.94
C ASP A 417 -11.28 -0.16 -6.36
N PHE A 418 -11.14 -0.07 -5.04
CA PHE A 418 -10.15 0.80 -4.40
C PHE A 418 -9.47 0.15 -3.20
N GLY A 419 -8.54 -0.75 -3.49
CA GLY A 419 -7.62 -1.31 -2.48
C GLY A 419 -6.20 -1.44 -2.97
N TYR A 420 -5.33 -1.97 -2.12
CA TYR A 420 -3.97 -2.41 -2.44
C TYR A 420 -3.59 -3.66 -1.65
N ILE A 421 -2.58 -4.39 -2.13
CA ILE A 421 -1.99 -5.53 -1.41
C ILE A 421 -1.08 -5.00 -0.31
N ASN A 422 -1.31 -5.44 0.94
CA ASN A 422 -0.50 -5.02 2.08
C ASN A 422 0.35 -6.13 2.67
N SER A 423 0.15 -7.38 2.29
CA SER A 423 0.95 -8.50 2.80
C SER A 423 1.00 -9.65 1.82
N LEU A 424 2.10 -10.38 1.86
CA LEU A 424 2.44 -11.47 0.93
C LEU A 424 2.86 -12.69 1.74
N ILE A 425 2.21 -13.82 1.50
CA ILE A 425 2.66 -15.12 2.01
C ILE A 425 3.44 -15.80 0.91
N PHE A 426 4.75 -15.86 1.09
CA PHE A 426 5.64 -16.63 0.24
C PHE A 426 5.77 -18.06 0.77
N SER A 427 6.20 -18.97 -0.09
CA SER A 427 6.66 -20.30 0.30
C SER A 427 7.79 -20.74 -0.62
N GLN A 428 8.44 -21.86 -0.29
CA GLN A 428 9.20 -22.57 -1.32
C GLN A 428 8.30 -22.87 -2.52
N PHE A 429 8.92 -23.05 -3.69
CA PHE A 429 8.21 -23.52 -4.87
C PHE A 429 7.38 -24.78 -4.58
N LEU A 430 6.26 -24.92 -5.29
CA LEU A 430 5.34 -26.04 -5.10
C LEU A 430 6.03 -27.36 -5.38
N GLU A 431 5.92 -28.29 -4.44
CA GLU A 431 6.28 -29.68 -4.63
C GLU A 431 5.02 -30.46 -5.05
N ILE A 432 5.17 -31.35 -6.04
CA ILE A 432 4.07 -32.15 -6.57
C ILE A 432 4.34 -33.62 -6.33
N GLY A 433 3.46 -34.27 -5.56
CA GLY A 433 3.44 -35.72 -5.40
C GLY A 433 2.42 -36.35 -6.35
N ILE A 434 2.83 -37.31 -7.17
CA ILE A 434 1.94 -38.04 -8.09
C ILE A 434 2.02 -39.52 -7.74
N SER A 435 0.90 -40.07 -7.27
CA SER A 435 0.76 -41.51 -7.04
C SER A 435 0.08 -42.14 -8.24
N PHE A 436 0.76 -43.10 -8.87
CA PHE A 436 0.28 -43.87 -10.00
C PHE A 436 -0.20 -45.24 -9.53
N ASP A 437 -1.43 -45.59 -9.89
CA ASP A 437 -2.02 -46.90 -9.62
C ASP A 437 -2.25 -47.68 -10.92
N LYS A 438 -2.06 -48.99 -10.87
CA LYS A 438 -2.22 -49.90 -12.04
C LYS A 438 -1.35 -49.44 -13.23
N CYS A 439 -0.11 -49.07 -12.95
CA CYS A 439 0.88 -48.62 -13.93
C CYS A 439 2.00 -49.65 -14.13
N ASP A 440 2.94 -49.40 -15.04
CA ASP A 440 4.27 -50.03 -15.03
C ASP A 440 5.23 -49.11 -14.27
N SER A 441 5.55 -49.45 -13.02
CA SER A 441 6.35 -48.58 -12.15
C SER A 441 7.74 -48.27 -12.71
N LYS A 442 8.36 -49.23 -13.42
CA LYS A 442 9.71 -49.09 -13.98
C LYS A 442 9.71 -48.09 -15.13
N GLN A 443 8.69 -48.13 -15.97
CA GLN A 443 8.56 -47.17 -17.08
C GLN A 443 8.21 -45.77 -16.57
N VAL A 444 7.35 -45.66 -15.56
CA VAL A 444 7.04 -44.36 -14.92
C VAL A 444 8.31 -43.76 -14.31
N ARG A 445 9.08 -44.53 -13.54
CA ARG A 445 10.37 -44.10 -12.99
C ARG A 445 11.31 -43.61 -14.09
N LYS A 446 11.50 -44.44 -15.12
CA LYS A 446 12.37 -44.14 -16.27
C LYS A 446 11.98 -42.83 -16.95
N TYR A 447 10.68 -42.56 -17.13
CA TYR A 447 10.22 -41.29 -17.70
C TYR A 447 10.75 -40.09 -16.92
N PHE A 448 10.64 -40.08 -15.58
CA PHE A 448 11.11 -38.95 -14.78
C PHE A 448 12.65 -38.86 -14.73
N GLU A 449 13.33 -40.01 -14.70
CA GLU A 449 14.80 -40.07 -14.77
C GLU A 449 15.36 -39.57 -16.11
N GLU A 450 14.60 -39.69 -17.21
CA GLU A 450 14.98 -39.16 -18.54
C GLU A 450 14.72 -37.65 -18.70
N HIS A 451 13.94 -37.02 -17.82
CA HIS A 451 13.52 -35.62 -17.92
C HIS A 451 14.01 -34.76 -16.72
N THR A 452 15.16 -35.11 -16.13
CA THR A 452 15.64 -34.45 -14.89
C THR A 452 16.02 -32.97 -15.06
N ASP A 453 16.51 -32.61 -16.24
CA ASP A 453 17.03 -31.27 -16.55
C ASP A 453 16.02 -30.40 -17.33
N MET A 454 14.74 -30.75 -17.27
CA MET A 454 13.68 -30.13 -18.04
C MET A 454 12.77 -29.26 -17.16
N GLY A 455 12.24 -28.18 -17.73
CA GLY A 455 11.28 -27.32 -17.05
C GLY A 455 9.95 -28.05 -16.78
N VAL A 456 9.51 -28.10 -15.52
CA VAL A 456 8.23 -28.70 -15.13
C VAL A 456 7.13 -27.64 -15.04
N TYR A 457 5.96 -27.97 -15.57
CA TYR A 457 4.75 -27.16 -15.54
C TYR A 457 3.61 -27.91 -14.87
N PHE A 458 2.81 -27.19 -14.09
CA PHE A 458 1.58 -27.65 -13.47
C PHE A 458 0.49 -26.60 -13.70
N LEU A 459 -0.66 -26.99 -14.25
CA LEU A 459 -1.78 -26.09 -14.59
C LEU A 459 -1.34 -24.91 -15.46
N GLY A 460 -0.47 -25.17 -16.43
CA GLY A 460 0.13 -24.17 -17.32
C GLY A 460 1.21 -23.31 -16.67
N ILE A 461 1.36 -23.34 -15.34
CA ILE A 461 2.31 -22.55 -14.56
C ILE A 461 3.60 -23.34 -14.38
N ARG A 462 4.74 -22.67 -14.48
CA ARG A 462 6.03 -23.32 -14.24
C ARG A 462 6.26 -23.51 -12.74
N LEU A 463 6.68 -24.70 -12.31
CA LEU A 463 6.87 -25.00 -10.89
C LEU A 463 8.12 -24.35 -10.27
N GLY A 464 9.08 -23.88 -11.08
CA GLY A 464 10.28 -23.19 -10.58
C GLY A 464 11.13 -22.52 -11.66
N GLY A 465 11.78 -21.42 -11.28
CA GLY A 465 12.81 -20.69 -12.02
C GLY A 465 12.33 -19.86 -13.23
N ALA A 466 13.07 -18.80 -13.57
CA ALA A 466 12.81 -17.94 -14.74
C ALA A 466 13.48 -18.45 -16.04
N SER A 467 14.54 -19.27 -15.94
CA SER A 467 15.35 -19.74 -17.08
C SER A 467 15.00 -21.17 -17.50
N GLN A 468 15.08 -21.52 -18.79
CA GLN A 468 14.71 -22.84 -19.32
C GLN A 468 15.46 -24.05 -18.69
N SER A 469 16.49 -23.80 -17.88
CA SER A 469 17.44 -24.77 -17.34
C SER A 469 17.38 -25.00 -15.82
N ALA A 470 16.32 -24.57 -15.13
CA ALA A 470 16.15 -24.90 -13.71
C ALA A 470 16.08 -26.44 -13.52
N SER A 471 16.96 -27.00 -12.69
CA SER A 471 17.00 -28.42 -12.37
C SER A 471 15.90 -28.77 -11.37
N TYR A 472 15.23 -29.90 -11.61
CA TYR A 472 14.23 -30.46 -10.70
C TYR A 472 14.75 -31.78 -10.17
N SER A 473 14.49 -32.03 -8.89
CA SER A 473 14.80 -33.33 -8.29
C SER A 473 13.55 -34.20 -8.26
N TYR A 474 13.74 -35.49 -8.54
CA TYR A 474 12.69 -36.49 -8.50
C TYR A 474 13.05 -37.51 -7.43
N SER A 475 12.10 -37.82 -6.55
CA SER A 475 12.24 -38.91 -5.60
C SER A 475 11.08 -39.88 -5.73
N PHE A 476 11.35 -41.13 -5.39
CA PHE A 476 10.45 -42.24 -5.64
C PHE A 476 10.21 -43.00 -4.35
N SER A 477 8.95 -43.31 -4.08
CA SER A 477 8.51 -44.01 -2.88
C SER A 477 7.32 -44.90 -3.20
N GLU A 478 6.95 -45.78 -2.26
CA GLU A 478 5.77 -46.65 -2.38
C GLU A 478 5.75 -47.49 -3.68
N GLU A 479 6.93 -47.87 -4.16
CA GLU A 479 7.08 -48.59 -5.43
C GLU A 479 6.77 -50.08 -5.27
N THR A 480 5.83 -50.55 -6.07
CA THR A 480 5.57 -51.97 -6.35
C THR A 480 5.64 -52.18 -7.86
N ALA A 481 5.39 -53.39 -8.37
CA ALA A 481 5.33 -53.60 -9.82
C ALA A 481 4.21 -52.80 -10.51
N THR A 482 3.14 -52.45 -9.78
CA THR A 482 1.93 -51.83 -10.33
C THR A 482 1.57 -50.48 -9.72
N SER A 483 2.42 -49.93 -8.86
CA SER A 483 2.23 -48.63 -8.23
C SER A 483 3.56 -47.93 -7.98
N ILE A 484 3.56 -46.61 -8.02
CA ILE A 484 4.72 -45.79 -7.64
C ILE A 484 4.26 -44.38 -7.26
N LYS A 485 4.84 -43.80 -6.21
CA LYS A 485 4.72 -42.38 -5.89
C LYS A 485 5.98 -41.64 -6.35
N VAL A 486 5.79 -40.69 -7.25
CA VAL A 486 6.83 -39.78 -7.73
C VAL A 486 6.63 -38.42 -7.06
N THR A 487 7.69 -37.89 -6.46
CA THR A 487 7.70 -36.54 -5.90
C THR A 487 8.60 -35.66 -6.73
N VAL A 488 8.04 -34.61 -7.31
CA VAL A 488 8.72 -33.60 -8.10
C VAL A 488 9.02 -32.41 -7.20
N LYS A 489 10.30 -32.18 -6.93
CA LYS A 489 10.76 -31.15 -5.99
C LYS A 489 11.65 -30.13 -6.70
N PRO A 490 11.17 -28.89 -6.87
CA PRO A 490 11.99 -27.78 -7.39
C PRO A 490 13.09 -27.37 -6.39
N GLU A 491 14.11 -26.66 -6.89
CA GLU A 491 15.14 -26.08 -6.03
C GLU A 491 14.59 -24.91 -5.18
N ALA A 492 14.76 -25.00 -3.87
CA ALA A 492 14.38 -23.95 -2.92
C ALA A 492 15.52 -22.91 -2.76
N PRO A 493 15.21 -21.64 -2.45
CA PRO A 493 13.88 -21.02 -2.43
C PRO A 493 13.46 -20.49 -3.80
N GLY A 494 14.39 -20.47 -4.78
CA GLY A 494 14.16 -20.11 -6.18
C GLY A 494 15.28 -19.26 -6.76
N TYR A 495 16.45 -19.87 -6.94
CA TYR A 495 17.58 -19.29 -7.64
C TYR A 495 17.39 -19.42 -9.16
N VAL A 496 17.79 -18.38 -9.90
CA VAL A 496 17.91 -18.43 -11.36
C VAL A 496 19.42 -18.44 -11.67
N PRO A 497 19.96 -19.50 -12.28
CA PRO A 497 21.39 -19.54 -12.60
C PRO A 497 21.76 -18.42 -13.58
N GLY A 498 22.78 -17.62 -13.22
CA GLY A 498 23.41 -16.66 -14.13
C GLY A 498 23.93 -15.38 -13.48
N THR A 499 23.43 -14.98 -12.31
CA THR A 499 24.03 -13.93 -11.48
C THR A 499 23.74 -14.21 -10.00
N ASP A 500 24.72 -14.02 -9.11
CA ASP A 500 24.57 -14.12 -7.65
C ASP A 500 23.72 -13.00 -7.04
N ASN A 501 22.79 -12.44 -7.82
CA ASN A 501 22.02 -11.28 -7.46
C ASN A 501 20.65 -11.69 -6.91
N ILE A 502 20.52 -11.57 -5.59
CA ILE A 502 19.29 -11.82 -4.84
C ILE A 502 18.07 -11.01 -5.35
N THR A 503 18.28 -9.93 -6.12
CA THR A 503 17.19 -9.19 -6.78
C THR A 503 16.40 -10.02 -7.81
N GLN A 504 16.97 -11.13 -8.29
CA GLN A 504 16.31 -12.08 -9.20
C GLN A 504 15.64 -13.24 -8.47
N SER A 505 15.53 -13.15 -7.14
CA SER A 505 14.87 -14.18 -6.33
C SER A 505 13.42 -14.40 -6.76
N LEU A 506 12.98 -15.65 -6.75
CA LEU A 506 11.58 -16.02 -6.93
C LEU A 506 11.18 -17.01 -5.84
N SER A 507 9.94 -16.95 -5.42
CA SER A 507 9.30 -17.90 -4.51
C SER A 507 7.86 -18.10 -4.94
N GLN A 508 7.18 -19.12 -4.44
CA GLN A 508 5.75 -19.26 -4.65
C GLN A 508 5.00 -18.22 -3.81
N LEU A 509 4.08 -17.49 -4.43
CA LEU A 509 3.09 -16.64 -3.75
C LEU A 509 1.86 -17.49 -3.43
N VAL A 510 1.61 -17.74 -2.15
CA VAL A 510 0.52 -18.61 -1.69
C VAL A 510 -0.77 -17.82 -1.52
N ALA A 511 -0.68 -16.64 -0.92
CA ALA A 511 -1.81 -15.77 -0.62
C ALA A 511 -1.35 -14.33 -0.39
N VAL A 512 -2.31 -13.41 -0.40
CA VAL A 512 -2.08 -12.00 -0.12
C VAL A 512 -3.05 -11.47 0.94
N GLY A 513 -2.64 -10.45 1.69
CA GLY A 513 -3.57 -9.59 2.41
C GLY A 513 -3.90 -8.35 1.59
N ALA A 514 -5.15 -7.93 1.67
CA ALA A 514 -5.70 -6.79 0.95
C ALA A 514 -6.20 -5.73 1.95
N VAL A 515 -6.01 -4.46 1.62
CA VAL A 515 -6.54 -3.33 2.39
C VAL A 515 -7.37 -2.45 1.48
N TYR A 516 -8.58 -2.13 1.93
CA TYR A 516 -9.48 -1.13 1.34
C TYR A 516 -9.47 0.10 2.26
N PRO A 517 -8.57 1.07 2.05
CA PRO A 517 -8.19 2.05 3.07
C PRO A 517 -9.31 3.01 3.48
N PHE A 518 -10.37 3.08 2.67
CA PHE A 518 -11.48 4.01 2.87
C PHE A 518 -12.81 3.31 3.22
N ALA A 519 -12.82 1.98 3.27
CA ALA A 519 -13.98 1.19 3.67
C ALA A 519 -14.35 1.39 5.15
#